data_AF-A0A059LDQ0-F1
#
_entry.id   AF-A0A059LDQ0-F1
#
_cell.length_a   1.000
_cell.length_b   1.000
_cell.length_c   1.000
_cell.angle_alpha   90.00
_cell.angle_beta   90.00
_cell.angle_gamma   90.00
#
_symmetry.space_group_name_H-M   'P 1'
#
loop_
_entity.id
_entity.type
_entity.pdbx_description
1 polymer ?
#
loop_
_entity_poly.entity_id
_entity_poly.type
_entity_poly.pdbx_seq_one_letter_code
_entity_poly.pdbx_strand_id
1 'polypeptide(L)'
;AMRDESQEDPREVTAHKYDLNYIGLDGNIGCMVNGAGLAMATMDIIKLGGGAPANFLDVGGNASEDQVVAAFKLLTSDPQVKAILVNIFGGIMRCDVIASGIVNAAKQVGVKVPLIVRLEGTNVEEGKRILRESDVEITAASDLDDAASKAVASLSRA
;
A
#
# COMPACT_ATOMS: atom_id res chain seq x y z
N ALA A 1 -5.79 -32.34 -4.62
CA ALA A 1 -5.16 -31.08 -5.05
C ALA A 1 -3.70 -31.36 -5.37
N MET A 2 -3.18 -30.84 -6.49
CA MET A 2 -1.79 -30.98 -6.96
C MET A 2 -1.16 -29.58 -7.13
N ARG A 3 -1.30 -28.70 -6.14
CA ARG A 3 -0.66 -27.37 -6.15
C ARG A 3 0.82 -27.55 -5.77
N ASP A 4 1.72 -26.94 -6.55
CA ASP A 4 3.16 -26.95 -6.31
C ASP A 4 3.65 -25.52 -6.09
N GLU A 5 3.74 -25.11 -4.82
CA GLU A 5 4.16 -23.77 -4.42
C GLU A 5 5.63 -23.47 -4.77
N SER A 6 6.44 -24.48 -5.13
CA SER A 6 7.84 -24.27 -5.52
C SER A 6 8.00 -23.61 -6.89
N GLN A 7 6.95 -23.63 -7.72
CA GLN A 7 6.91 -23.02 -9.04
C GLN A 7 6.21 -21.65 -9.06
N GLU A 8 5.72 -21.18 -7.91
CA GLU A 8 5.02 -19.90 -7.76
C GLU A 8 5.98 -18.84 -7.18
N ASP A 9 5.64 -17.55 -7.35
CA ASP A 9 6.42 -16.48 -6.72
C ASP A 9 6.27 -16.59 -5.17
N PRO A 10 7.38 -16.67 -4.41
CA PRO A 10 7.32 -16.76 -2.94
C PRO A 10 6.54 -15.60 -2.29
N ARG A 11 6.52 -14.43 -2.91
CA ARG A 11 5.74 -13.26 -2.47
C ARG A 11 4.25 -13.52 -2.60
N GLU A 12 3.81 -14.09 -3.72
CA GLU A 12 2.41 -14.47 -3.96
C GLU A 12 1.95 -15.59 -3.02
N VAL A 13 2.80 -16.61 -2.83
CA VAL A 13 2.55 -17.69 -1.85
C VAL A 13 2.40 -17.14 -0.44
N THR A 14 3.24 -16.16 -0.05
CA THR A 14 3.16 -15.51 1.26
C THR A 14 1.90 -14.67 1.38
N ALA A 15 1.56 -13.88 0.38
CA ALA A 15 0.34 -13.08 0.35
C ALA A 15 -0.93 -13.93 0.50
N HIS A 16 -0.97 -15.07 -0.19
CA HIS A 16 -2.08 -16.03 -0.10
C HIS A 16 -2.34 -16.57 1.31
N LYS A 17 -1.31 -16.68 2.15
CA LYS A 17 -1.46 -17.14 3.55
C LYS A 17 -2.21 -16.13 4.43
N TYR A 18 -2.31 -14.87 3.99
CA TYR A 18 -2.98 -13.78 4.69
C TYR A 18 -4.25 -13.31 3.95
N ASP A 19 -4.75 -14.11 2.99
CA ASP A 19 -5.88 -13.76 2.13
C ASP A 19 -5.69 -12.43 1.38
N LEU A 20 -4.44 -12.14 0.98
CA LEU A 20 -4.08 -10.97 0.19
C LEU A 20 -3.97 -11.36 -1.29
N ASN A 21 -4.53 -10.52 -2.17
CA ASN A 21 -4.35 -10.69 -3.61
C ASN A 21 -3.14 -9.88 -4.05
N TYR A 22 -2.02 -10.54 -4.26
CA TYR A 22 -0.75 -9.91 -4.66
C TYR A 22 -0.29 -10.46 -6.01
N ILE A 23 0.26 -9.59 -6.86
CA ILE A 23 0.98 -9.99 -8.07
C ILE A 23 2.25 -9.15 -8.15
N GLY A 24 3.40 -9.81 -8.30
CA GLY A 24 4.68 -9.12 -8.44
C GLY A 24 4.86 -8.48 -9.82
N LEU A 25 5.48 -7.31 -9.87
CA LEU A 25 5.84 -6.59 -11.11
C LEU A 25 7.30 -6.11 -11.03
N ASP A 26 7.87 -5.72 -12.16
CA ASP A 26 9.25 -5.22 -12.27
C ASP A 26 9.31 -3.70 -12.10
N GLY A 27 8.93 -3.21 -10.91
CA GLY A 27 8.86 -1.78 -10.60
C GLY A 27 9.46 -1.41 -9.25
N ASN A 28 9.33 -0.13 -8.89
CA ASN A 28 9.98 0.44 -7.71
C ASN A 28 9.03 1.15 -6.74
N ILE A 29 7.75 1.30 -7.08
CA ILE A 29 6.73 1.86 -6.18
C ILE A 29 5.79 0.74 -5.77
N GLY A 30 5.89 0.34 -4.50
CA GLY A 30 4.98 -0.63 -3.89
C GLY A 30 3.60 -0.02 -3.72
N CYS A 31 2.55 -0.74 -4.08
CA CYS A 31 1.17 -0.27 -3.95
C CYS A 31 0.42 -1.12 -2.93
N MET A 32 -0.41 -0.50 -2.08
CA MET A 32 -1.37 -1.20 -1.22
C MET A 32 -2.73 -0.51 -1.31
N VAL A 33 -3.75 -1.25 -1.78
CA VAL A 33 -5.04 -0.67 -2.14
C VAL A 33 -6.18 -1.59 -1.68
N ASN A 34 -7.36 -1.03 -1.43
CA ASN A 34 -8.58 -1.82 -1.21
C ASN A 34 -9.48 -1.80 -2.46
N GLY A 35 -9.68 -2.98 -3.05
CA GLY A 35 -10.46 -3.20 -4.26
C GLY A 35 -9.59 -3.30 -5.53
N ALA A 36 -9.70 -4.42 -6.23
CA ALA A 36 -8.93 -4.72 -7.44
C ALA A 36 -9.01 -3.63 -8.53
N GLY A 37 -10.18 -3.03 -8.76
CA GLY A 37 -10.33 -1.95 -9.74
C GLY A 37 -9.53 -0.70 -9.38
N LEU A 38 -9.52 -0.33 -8.10
CA LEU A 38 -8.74 0.80 -7.61
C LEU A 38 -7.25 0.48 -7.62
N ALA A 39 -6.87 -0.78 -7.34
CA ALA A 39 -5.49 -1.23 -7.41
C ALA A 39 -4.92 -1.11 -8.84
N MET A 40 -5.67 -1.55 -9.85
CA MET A 40 -5.31 -1.36 -11.26
C MET A 40 -5.17 0.12 -11.63
N ALA A 41 -6.16 0.95 -11.30
CA ALA A 41 -6.10 2.38 -11.57
C ALA A 41 -4.91 3.07 -10.87
N THR A 42 -4.54 2.60 -9.67
CA THR A 42 -3.40 3.12 -8.91
C THR A 42 -2.06 2.78 -9.60
N MET A 43 -1.93 1.56 -10.13
CA MET A 43 -0.74 1.19 -10.91
C MET A 43 -0.64 2.00 -12.20
N ASP A 44 -1.77 2.18 -12.91
CA ASP A 44 -1.84 2.93 -14.15
C ASP A 44 -1.40 4.39 -13.93
N ILE A 45 -1.92 5.04 -12.88
CA ILE A 45 -1.58 6.44 -12.61
C ILE A 45 -0.14 6.63 -12.16
N ILE A 46 0.44 5.67 -11.43
CA ILE A 46 1.87 5.68 -11.11
C ILE A 46 2.68 5.62 -12.40
N LYS A 47 2.28 4.74 -13.33
CA LYS A 47 2.95 4.61 -14.63
C LYS A 47 2.82 5.87 -15.48
N LEU A 48 1.63 6.48 -15.52
CA LEU A 48 1.37 7.75 -16.20
C LEU A 48 2.19 8.91 -15.60
N GLY A 49 2.39 8.90 -14.28
CA GLY A 49 3.24 9.84 -13.57
C GLY A 49 4.75 9.62 -13.77
N GLY A 50 5.16 8.62 -14.55
CA GLY A 50 6.56 8.30 -14.85
C GLY A 50 7.22 7.34 -13.85
N GLY A 51 6.48 6.78 -12.89
CA GLY A 51 6.95 5.73 -11.99
C GLY A 51 6.81 4.32 -12.58
N ALA A 52 7.26 3.32 -11.83
CA ALA A 52 7.03 1.91 -12.15
C ALA A 52 6.37 1.22 -10.96
N PRO A 53 5.10 0.75 -11.06
CA PRO A 53 4.48 0.00 -9.98
C PRO A 53 5.20 -1.33 -9.79
N ALA A 54 5.59 -1.63 -8.55
CA ALA A 54 6.33 -2.84 -8.17
C ALA A 54 5.42 -4.05 -7.95
N ASN A 55 4.13 -3.81 -7.74
CA ASN A 55 3.16 -4.87 -7.50
C ASN A 55 1.72 -4.40 -7.72
N PHE A 56 0.85 -5.36 -7.96
CA PHE A 56 -0.56 -5.28 -7.62
C PHE A 56 -0.75 -5.80 -6.20
N LEU A 57 -1.54 -5.12 -5.36
CA LEU A 57 -1.95 -5.64 -4.06
C LEU A 57 -3.31 -5.09 -3.66
N ASP A 58 -4.27 -5.99 -3.55
CA ASP A 58 -5.60 -5.74 -3.01
C ASP A 58 -5.74 -6.40 -1.63
N VAL A 59 -5.90 -5.57 -0.58
CA VAL A 59 -6.11 -6.01 0.80
C VAL A 59 -7.59 -6.30 1.12
N GLY A 60 -8.50 -6.04 0.19
CA GLY A 60 -9.94 -6.21 0.35
C GLY A 60 -10.63 -5.08 1.11
N GLY A 61 -11.96 -5.07 1.06
CA GLY A 61 -12.79 -4.00 1.63
C GLY A 61 -13.00 -4.05 3.15
N ASN A 62 -12.50 -5.07 3.85
CA ASN A 62 -12.60 -5.27 5.30
C ASN A 62 -11.25 -5.71 5.89
N ALA A 63 -10.15 -5.16 5.39
CA ALA A 63 -8.79 -5.56 5.76
C ALA A 63 -8.57 -5.45 7.28
N SER A 64 -8.08 -6.52 7.90
CA SER A 64 -7.69 -6.52 9.31
C SER A 64 -6.32 -5.86 9.52
N GLU A 65 -6.00 -5.50 10.76
CA GLU A 65 -4.67 -4.96 11.11
C GLU A 65 -3.56 -5.96 10.75
N ASP A 66 -3.77 -7.26 10.98
CA ASP A 66 -2.81 -8.31 10.61
C ASP A 66 -2.57 -8.39 9.10
N GLN A 67 -3.61 -8.18 8.29
CA GLN A 67 -3.49 -8.14 6.83
C GLN A 67 -2.69 -6.91 6.37
N VAL A 68 -2.91 -5.75 7.00
CA VAL A 68 -2.14 -4.52 6.71
C VAL A 68 -0.67 -4.71 7.11
N VAL A 69 -0.39 -5.31 8.26
CA VAL A 69 0.98 -5.65 8.70
C VAL A 69 1.64 -6.61 7.72
N ALA A 70 0.94 -7.68 7.31
CA ALA A 70 1.46 -8.64 6.34
C ALA A 70 1.76 -7.99 4.99
N ALA A 71 0.87 -7.11 4.51
CA ALA A 71 1.08 -6.31 3.30
C ALA A 71 2.35 -5.46 3.41
N PHE A 72 2.55 -4.72 4.51
CA PHE A 72 3.77 -3.93 4.71
C PHE A 72 5.03 -4.80 4.76
N LYS A 73 5.00 -5.95 5.43
CA LYS A 73 6.12 -6.90 5.45
C LYS A 73 6.45 -7.39 4.04
N LEU A 74 5.43 -7.71 3.25
CA LEU A 74 5.60 -8.16 1.87
C LEU A 74 6.25 -7.07 1.01
N LEU A 75 5.73 -5.84 1.06
CA LEU A 75 6.27 -4.71 0.30
C LEU A 75 7.70 -4.34 0.71
N THR A 76 8.00 -4.36 2.01
CA THR A 76 9.34 -4.02 2.52
C THR A 76 10.36 -5.14 2.35
N SER A 77 9.91 -6.38 2.14
CA SER A 77 10.79 -7.51 1.82
C SER A 77 11.33 -7.48 0.39
N ASP A 78 10.65 -6.76 -0.50
CA ASP A 78 11.06 -6.62 -1.88
C ASP A 78 12.12 -5.52 -2.03
N PRO A 79 13.37 -5.85 -2.39
CA PRO A 79 14.44 -4.86 -2.51
C PRO A 79 14.23 -3.88 -3.67
N GLN A 80 13.34 -4.17 -4.62
CA GLN A 80 13.01 -3.26 -5.72
C GLN A 80 12.15 -2.09 -5.24
N VAL A 81 11.36 -2.26 -4.18
CA VAL A 81 10.48 -1.22 -3.63
C VAL A 81 11.31 -0.11 -3.00
N LYS A 82 11.21 1.09 -3.57
CA LYS A 82 11.88 2.33 -3.12
C LYS A 82 10.94 3.37 -2.55
N ALA A 83 9.63 3.22 -2.76
CA ALA A 83 8.58 4.01 -2.14
C ALA A 83 7.31 3.15 -2.02
N ILE A 84 6.43 3.47 -1.07
CA ILE A 84 5.15 2.81 -0.90
C ILE A 84 4.02 3.83 -1.04
N LEU A 85 3.06 3.53 -1.89
CA LEU A 85 1.82 4.28 -2.04
C LEU A 85 0.65 3.43 -1.51
N VAL A 86 0.03 3.93 -0.45
CA VAL A 86 -1.20 3.37 0.13
C VAL A 86 -2.36 4.21 -0.35
N ASN A 87 -3.30 3.61 -1.05
CA ASN A 87 -4.48 4.30 -1.56
C ASN A 87 -5.74 3.57 -1.11
N ILE A 88 -6.45 4.13 -0.13
CA ILE A 88 -7.62 3.50 0.47
C ILE A 88 -8.85 4.40 0.29
N PHE A 89 -9.92 3.77 -0.19
CA PHE A 89 -11.25 4.36 -0.23
C PHE A 89 -12.15 3.72 0.84
N GLY A 90 -12.40 4.45 1.91
CA GLY A 90 -13.28 4.08 3.02
C GLY A 90 -14.76 4.19 2.64
N GLY A 91 -15.36 3.08 2.24
CA GLY A 91 -16.82 2.94 2.15
C GLY A 91 -17.37 2.40 3.47
N ILE A 92 -17.45 1.07 3.55
CA ILE A 92 -17.80 0.31 4.77
C ILE A 92 -16.68 0.42 5.81
N MET A 93 -15.41 0.38 5.36
CA MET A 93 -14.27 0.69 6.22
C MET A 93 -14.19 2.18 6.53
N ARG A 94 -13.92 2.50 7.80
CA ARG A 94 -13.67 3.86 8.24
C ARG A 94 -12.18 4.20 8.13
N CYS A 95 -11.87 5.38 7.60
CA CYS A 95 -10.49 5.80 7.36
C CYS A 95 -9.67 5.99 8.64
N ASP A 96 -10.31 6.28 9.77
CA ASP A 96 -9.66 6.44 11.08
C ASP A 96 -9.09 5.11 11.62
N VAL A 97 -9.86 4.03 11.49
CA VAL A 97 -9.41 2.67 11.84
C VAL A 97 -8.23 2.26 10.96
N ILE A 98 -8.34 2.50 9.65
CA ILE A 98 -7.28 2.13 8.70
C ILE A 98 -6.03 2.99 8.89
N ALA A 99 -6.16 4.30 9.11
CA ALA A 99 -5.03 5.17 9.42
C ALA A 99 -4.26 4.69 10.64
N SER A 100 -4.98 4.29 11.70
CA SER A 100 -4.36 3.71 12.91
C SER A 100 -3.61 2.42 12.59
N GLY A 101 -4.23 1.52 11.83
CA GLY A 101 -3.59 0.27 11.38
C GLY A 101 -2.35 0.50 10.53
N ILE A 102 -2.36 1.48 9.63
CA ILE A 102 -1.19 1.88 8.82
C ILE A 102 -0.06 2.39 9.72
N VAL A 103 -0.35 3.28 10.67
CA VAL A 103 0.66 3.82 11.60
C VAL A 103 1.27 2.71 12.44
N ASN A 104 0.44 1.83 13.01
CA ASN A 104 0.90 0.71 13.82
C ASN A 104 1.76 -0.26 12.99
N ALA A 105 1.31 -0.64 11.80
CA ALA A 105 2.03 -1.53 10.91
C ALA A 105 3.37 -0.93 10.47
N ALA A 106 3.39 0.35 10.08
CA ALA A 106 4.61 1.03 9.67
C ALA A 106 5.67 1.06 10.79
N LYS A 107 5.25 1.27 12.05
CA LYS A 107 6.13 1.19 13.23
C LYS A 107 6.64 -0.22 13.48
N GLN A 108 5.75 -1.20 13.45
CA GLN A 108 6.08 -2.59 13.75
C GLN A 108 7.05 -3.18 12.72
N VAL A 109 6.85 -2.84 11.44
CA VAL A 109 7.69 -3.31 10.33
C VAL A 109 8.97 -2.47 10.21
N GLY A 110 8.94 -1.20 10.63
CA GLY A 110 10.07 -0.29 10.51
C GLY A 110 10.30 0.14 9.05
N VAL A 111 9.26 0.67 8.42
CA VAL A 111 9.30 1.13 7.02
C VAL A 111 10.34 2.24 6.87
N LYS A 112 11.33 2.02 5.99
CA LYS A 112 12.45 2.96 5.75
C LYS A 112 12.34 3.72 4.44
N VAL A 113 11.47 3.27 3.54
CA VAL A 113 11.19 3.93 2.26
C VAL A 113 10.09 4.96 2.45
N PRO A 114 10.04 6.02 1.63
CA PRO A 114 8.95 7.00 1.68
C PRO A 114 7.57 6.34 1.63
N LEU A 115 6.71 6.72 2.59
CA LEU A 115 5.33 6.24 2.70
C LEU A 115 4.35 7.36 2.33
N ILE A 116 3.67 7.19 1.21
CA ILE A 116 2.64 8.10 0.71
C ILE A 116 1.29 7.46 1.00
N VAL A 117 0.37 8.21 1.61
CA VAL A 117 -0.96 7.69 1.98
C VAL A 117 -2.05 8.61 1.47
N ARG A 118 -2.97 8.05 0.67
CA ARG A 118 -4.19 8.68 0.19
C ARG A 118 -5.37 7.98 0.85
N LEU A 119 -6.14 8.73 1.64
CA LEU A 119 -7.39 8.26 2.24
C LEU A 119 -8.56 9.08 1.68
N GLU A 120 -9.65 8.41 1.32
CA GLU A 120 -10.93 9.02 0.94
C GLU A 120 -12.12 8.30 1.57
N GLY A 121 -13.24 8.99 1.76
CA GLY A 121 -14.49 8.39 2.23
C GLY A 121 -14.79 8.57 3.73
N THR A 122 -15.43 7.57 4.35
CA THR A 122 -15.96 7.66 5.72
C THR A 122 -14.86 7.98 6.74
N ASN A 123 -15.06 9.02 7.57
CA ASN A 123 -14.11 9.51 8.59
C ASN A 123 -12.72 9.90 8.05
N VAL A 124 -12.63 10.33 6.79
CA VAL A 124 -11.36 10.73 6.17
C VAL A 124 -10.62 11.83 6.93
N GLU A 125 -11.32 12.83 7.46
CA GLU A 125 -10.68 13.92 8.21
C GLU A 125 -9.97 13.43 9.47
N GLU A 126 -10.60 12.49 10.19
CA GLU A 126 -10.01 11.87 11.37
C GLU A 126 -8.85 10.94 10.99
N GLY A 127 -9.00 10.15 9.92
CA GLY A 127 -7.88 9.36 9.39
C GLY A 127 -6.67 10.22 9.01
N LYS A 128 -6.89 11.32 8.29
CA LYS A 128 -5.83 12.28 7.94
C LYS A 128 -5.21 12.93 9.19
N ARG A 129 -6.01 13.19 10.23
CA ARG A 129 -5.51 13.70 11.53
C ARG A 129 -4.57 12.69 12.19
N ILE A 130 -4.98 11.42 12.27
CA ILE A 130 -4.17 10.32 12.84
C ILE A 130 -2.83 10.18 12.10
N LEU A 131 -2.82 10.23 10.76
CA LEU A 131 -1.58 10.18 9.99
C LEU A 131 -0.65 11.36 10.29
N ARG A 132 -1.19 12.59 10.36
CA ARG A 132 -0.42 13.81 10.62
C ARG A 132 0.16 13.90 12.04
N GLU A 133 -0.57 13.40 13.03
CA GLU A 133 -0.15 13.40 14.43
C GLU A 133 0.75 12.21 14.79
N SER A 134 0.94 11.28 13.85
CA SER A 134 1.83 10.15 14.07
C SER A 134 3.31 10.56 14.05
N ASP A 135 4.11 9.81 14.78
CA ASP A 135 5.57 9.80 14.81
C ASP A 135 6.19 9.01 13.65
N VAL A 136 5.38 8.61 12.66
CA VAL A 136 5.84 7.97 11.43
C VAL A 136 5.92 9.02 10.33
N GLU A 137 7.00 9.02 9.55
CA GLU A 137 7.15 9.94 8.41
C GLU A 137 6.20 9.52 7.27
N ILE A 138 5.00 10.10 7.26
CA ILE A 138 3.95 9.82 6.29
C ILE A 138 3.64 11.08 5.48
N THR A 139 3.70 10.95 4.16
CA THR A 139 3.25 12.01 3.25
C THR A 139 1.78 11.77 2.88
N ALA A 140 0.88 12.57 3.43
CA ALA A 140 -0.53 12.52 3.06
C ALA A 140 -0.76 13.12 1.66
N ALA A 141 -1.61 12.48 0.85
CA ALA A 141 -2.04 12.94 -0.46
C ALA A 141 -3.53 13.35 -0.48
N SER A 142 -3.86 14.37 -1.27
CA SER A 142 -5.24 14.89 -1.39
C SER A 142 -6.10 14.05 -2.34
N ASP A 143 -5.53 13.60 -3.44
CA ASP A 143 -6.20 12.89 -4.51
C ASP A 143 -5.24 11.88 -5.15
N LEU A 144 -5.71 11.21 -6.18
CA LEU A 144 -4.96 10.12 -6.80
C LEU A 144 -3.77 10.62 -7.64
N ASP A 145 -3.92 11.76 -8.32
CA ASP A 145 -2.85 12.39 -9.12
C ASP A 145 -1.74 12.95 -8.21
N ASP A 146 -2.12 13.60 -7.11
CA ASP A 146 -1.20 14.09 -6.07
C ASP A 146 -0.46 12.93 -5.41
N ALA A 147 -1.16 11.83 -5.09
CA ALA A 147 -0.53 10.64 -4.52
C ALA A 147 0.53 10.05 -5.44
N ALA A 148 0.19 9.86 -6.73
CA ALA A 148 1.13 9.35 -7.72
C ALA A 148 2.33 10.28 -7.91
N SER A 149 2.08 11.59 -8.05
CA SER A 149 3.13 12.60 -8.23
C SER A 149 4.10 12.62 -7.05
N LYS A 150 3.58 12.56 -5.81
CA LYS A 150 4.39 12.49 -4.59
C LYS A 150 5.21 11.20 -4.52
N ALA A 151 4.60 10.05 -4.86
CA ALA A 151 5.30 8.78 -4.86
C ALA A 151 6.46 8.76 -5.86
N VAL A 152 6.23 9.22 -7.10
CA VAL A 152 7.28 9.33 -8.11
C VAL A 152 8.37 10.32 -7.70
N ALA A 153 8.00 11.50 -7.20
CA ALA A 153 8.96 12.48 -6.73
C ALA A 153 9.84 11.95 -5.58
N SER A 154 9.28 11.10 -4.71
CA SER A 154 10.00 10.52 -3.57
C SER A 154 11.14 9.58 -3.98
N LEU A 155 11.07 8.98 -5.18
CA LEU A 155 12.14 8.11 -5.70
C LEU A 155 13.48 8.83 -5.88
N SER A 156 13.46 10.15 -6.10
CA SER A 156 14.68 10.96 -6.22
C SER A 156 15.38 11.25 -4.90
N ARG A 157 14.72 10.94 -3.77
CA ARG A 157 15.22 11.12 -2.41
C ARG A 157 15.67 9.81 -1.75
N ALA A 158 15.46 8.67 -2.41
CA ALA A 158 15.69 7.32 -1.92
C ALA A 158 17.07 6.76 -2.30
#